data_AF-A0A354X318-F1
#
_entry.id   AF-A0A354X318-F1
#
_cell.length_a   1.000
_cell.length_b   1.000
_cell.length_c   1.000
_cell.angle_alpha   90.00
_cell.angle_beta   90.00
_cell.angle_gamma   90.00
#
_symmetry.space_group_name_H-M   'P 1'
#
loop_
_entity.id
_entity.type
_entity.pdbx_description
1 polymer ?
#
loop_
_entity_poly.entity_id
_entity_poly.type
_entity_poly.pdbx_seq_one_letter_code
_entity_poly.pdbx_strand_id
1 'polypeptide(L)'
;GKIKSIEGVEYFINNPYYKSFYVSIGYTSETPITVSYLVPRANIKGILFSTVSTPDGVDLSGATSLASLTMGYNDYLTELDLSNTLVFNQKLSDIESSIGNTLSLTHCQNLRTIRFPKQAEGIVWGLLLGDLPALEELDLGFVYAAQNLYLMQLPKCNITYPYLKYYFNGAKKILQDFSVDNQVFFAVSQDVFDMESTKAFITKYRFPNPDYNPDDYSDKYLFYLRDAYRSYRKTFAAIEWSTLMQG
;
A
#
# COMPACT_ATOMS: atom_id res chain seq x y z
N GLY A 1 -27.29 3.18 -3.43
CA GLY A 1 -27.53 3.75 -4.77
C GLY A 1 -26.28 3.59 -5.61
N LYS A 2 -26.40 3.45 -6.93
CA LYS A 2 -25.24 3.45 -7.84
C LYS A 2 -24.77 4.89 -8.04
N ILE A 3 -23.59 5.24 -7.54
CA ILE A 3 -22.98 6.54 -7.82
C ILE A 3 -22.59 6.53 -9.30
N LYS A 4 -23.08 7.51 -10.06
CA LYS A 4 -22.84 7.59 -11.52
C LYS A 4 -21.67 8.50 -11.88
N SER A 5 -21.38 9.49 -11.04
CA SER A 5 -20.33 10.46 -11.23
C SER A 5 -19.94 11.07 -9.88
N ILE A 6 -18.67 11.49 -9.78
CA ILE A 6 -18.13 12.34 -8.71
C ILE A 6 -17.52 13.62 -9.31
N GLU A 7 -17.94 13.98 -10.53
CA GLU A 7 -17.56 15.21 -11.22
C GLU A 7 -17.72 16.41 -10.29
N GLY A 8 -16.72 17.28 -10.33
CA GLY A 8 -16.58 18.44 -9.47
C GLY A 8 -15.71 18.21 -8.23
N VAL A 9 -15.33 16.96 -7.89
CA VAL A 9 -14.35 16.71 -6.83
C VAL A 9 -13.00 17.39 -7.12
N GLU A 10 -12.63 17.49 -8.40
CA GLU A 10 -11.45 18.18 -8.89
C GLU A 10 -11.43 19.66 -8.51
N TYR A 11 -12.58 20.35 -8.42
CA TYR A 11 -12.63 21.74 -7.98
C TYR A 11 -12.23 21.91 -6.52
N PHE A 12 -12.44 20.89 -5.69
CA PHE A 12 -11.99 20.91 -4.31
C PHE A 12 -10.51 20.57 -4.22
N ILE A 13 -10.09 19.48 -4.86
CA ILE A 13 -8.71 18.99 -4.81
C ILE A 13 -7.73 20.01 -5.40
N ASN A 14 -8.10 20.62 -6.52
CA ASN A 14 -7.20 21.49 -7.28
C ASN A 14 -7.18 22.93 -6.72
N ASN A 15 -8.06 23.27 -5.77
CA ASN A 15 -8.17 24.61 -5.22
C ASN A 15 -7.28 24.79 -3.97
N PRO A 16 -6.21 25.60 -4.04
CA PRO A 16 -5.27 25.79 -2.93
C PRO A 16 -5.82 26.65 -1.79
N TYR A 17 -6.95 27.35 -1.97
CA TYR A 17 -7.45 28.36 -1.03
C TYR A 17 -8.34 27.79 0.08
N TYR A 18 -8.72 26.52 -0.01
CA TYR A 18 -9.42 25.85 1.09
C TYR A 18 -8.48 25.57 2.26
N LYS A 19 -9.02 25.61 3.49
CA LYS A 19 -8.32 25.11 4.68
C LYS A 19 -7.92 23.65 4.48
N SER A 20 -6.87 23.19 5.15
CA SER A 20 -6.37 21.81 4.98
C SER A 20 -7.44 20.75 5.23
N PHE A 21 -7.48 19.74 4.37
CA PHE A 21 -8.47 18.66 4.42
C PHE A 21 -7.95 17.39 3.75
N TYR A 22 -8.70 16.30 3.90
CA TYR A 22 -8.50 15.05 3.18
C TYR A 22 -9.74 14.74 2.35
N VAL A 23 -9.56 14.01 1.25
CA VAL A 23 -10.65 13.56 0.37
C VAL A 23 -10.72 12.05 0.45
N SER A 24 -11.91 11.52 0.73
CA SER A 24 -12.15 10.08 0.76
C SER A 24 -13.39 9.74 -0.05
N ILE A 25 -13.20 8.91 -1.07
CA ILE A 25 -14.25 8.33 -1.90
C ILE A 25 -14.04 6.81 -1.87
N GLY A 26 -14.52 6.20 -0.80
CA GLY A 26 -14.47 4.76 -0.55
C GLY A 26 -15.62 3.99 -1.21
N TYR A 27 -16.01 4.38 -2.42
CA TYR A 27 -17.01 3.63 -3.19
C TYR A 27 -16.31 2.51 -3.95
N THR A 28 -16.79 1.28 -3.79
CA THR A 28 -16.34 0.10 -4.55
C THR A 28 -17.38 -0.23 -5.62
N SER A 29 -16.96 -0.21 -6.88
CA SER A 29 -17.78 -0.63 -8.02
C SER A 29 -17.00 -1.48 -9.00
N GLU A 30 -17.72 -2.29 -9.77
CA GLU A 30 -17.15 -3.09 -10.87
C GLU A 30 -16.57 -2.22 -11.99
N THR A 31 -17.07 -0.99 -12.13
CA THR A 31 -16.56 0.00 -13.08
C THR A 31 -16.02 1.21 -12.32
N PRO A 32 -14.76 1.60 -12.53
CA PRO A 32 -14.20 2.79 -11.90
C PRO A 32 -14.93 4.05 -12.35
N ILE A 33 -15.12 4.99 -11.42
CA ILE A 33 -15.61 6.32 -11.79
C ILE A 33 -14.41 7.14 -12.26
N THR A 34 -14.58 7.88 -13.35
CA THR A 34 -13.53 8.74 -13.89
C THR A 34 -13.60 10.12 -13.27
N VAL A 35 -12.43 10.67 -12.94
CA VAL A 35 -12.24 12.08 -12.60
C VAL A 35 -11.24 12.67 -13.58
N SER A 36 -11.46 13.92 -13.97
CA SER A 36 -10.52 14.67 -14.79
C SER A 36 -9.21 14.96 -14.04
N TYR A 37 -8.32 15.71 -14.68
CA TYR A 37 -6.97 15.97 -14.19
C TYR A 37 -6.93 16.47 -12.73
N LEU A 38 -6.13 15.78 -11.91
CA LEU A 38 -5.95 16.12 -10.50
C LEU A 38 -4.61 16.80 -10.27
N VAL A 39 -4.63 17.94 -9.60
CA VAL A 39 -3.44 18.69 -9.18
C VAL A 39 -3.58 19.10 -7.71
N PRO A 40 -3.58 18.14 -6.78
CA PRO A 40 -3.65 18.42 -5.35
C PRO A 40 -2.55 19.40 -4.93
N ARG A 41 -2.93 20.33 -4.05
CA ARG A 41 -2.03 21.37 -3.53
C ARG A 41 -1.66 21.09 -2.07
N ALA A 42 -0.86 21.97 -1.48
CA ALA A 42 -0.35 21.83 -0.11
C ALA A 42 -1.44 21.77 0.98
N ASN A 43 -2.69 22.08 0.68
CA ASN A 43 -3.81 21.93 1.60
C ASN A 43 -4.38 20.50 1.65
N ILE A 44 -4.06 19.63 0.69
CA ILE A 44 -4.52 18.24 0.68
C ILE A 44 -3.58 17.37 1.52
N LYS A 45 -4.10 16.82 2.62
CA LYS A 45 -3.35 15.93 3.52
C LYS A 45 -3.49 14.44 3.21
N GLY A 46 -4.59 14.06 2.57
CA GLY A 46 -4.85 12.67 2.20
C GLY A 46 -5.82 12.56 1.04
N ILE A 47 -5.59 11.58 0.17
CA ILE A 47 -6.52 11.21 -0.92
C ILE A 47 -6.78 9.71 -0.79
N LEU A 48 -8.04 9.32 -0.63
CA LEU A 48 -8.44 7.92 -0.52
C LEU A 48 -9.44 7.56 -1.61
N PHE A 49 -8.94 7.05 -2.73
CA PHE A 49 -9.71 6.70 -3.91
C PHE A 49 -9.61 5.21 -4.22
N SER A 50 -10.60 4.43 -3.78
CA SER A 50 -10.56 2.97 -3.92
C SER A 50 -10.97 2.45 -5.30
N THR A 51 -11.81 3.17 -6.04
CA THR A 51 -12.27 2.77 -7.39
C THR A 51 -12.48 4.01 -8.25
N VAL A 52 -11.42 4.81 -8.41
CA VAL A 52 -11.41 6.05 -9.20
C VAL A 52 -10.25 6.01 -10.19
N SER A 53 -10.58 6.34 -11.43
CA SER A 53 -9.64 6.38 -12.55
C SER A 53 -9.41 7.83 -12.98
N THR A 54 -8.18 8.17 -13.38
CA THR A 54 -7.79 9.53 -13.75
C THR A 54 -7.21 9.55 -15.17
N PRO A 55 -8.05 9.45 -16.21
CA PRO A 55 -7.58 9.36 -17.61
C PRO A 55 -6.73 10.54 -18.05
N ASP A 56 -6.98 11.72 -17.50
CA ASP A 56 -6.22 12.93 -17.84
C ASP A 56 -4.91 13.04 -17.05
N GLY A 57 -4.72 12.21 -16.02
CA GLY A 57 -3.53 12.16 -15.17
C GLY A 57 -3.67 12.77 -13.77
N VAL A 58 -2.59 12.65 -12.99
CA VAL A 58 -2.46 13.21 -11.64
C VAL A 58 -1.08 13.84 -11.49
N ASP A 59 -1.02 15.09 -11.04
CA ASP A 59 0.22 15.79 -10.71
C ASP A 59 0.28 16.10 -9.21
N LEU A 60 1.15 15.36 -8.51
CA LEU A 60 1.38 15.51 -7.07
C LEU A 60 2.52 16.48 -6.74
N SER A 61 3.11 17.16 -7.73
CA SER A 61 4.27 18.04 -7.53
C SER A 61 4.02 19.17 -6.51
N GLY A 62 2.77 19.64 -6.41
CA GLY A 62 2.33 20.66 -5.46
C GLY A 62 1.71 20.11 -4.16
N ALA A 63 1.62 18.79 -3.99
CA ALA A 63 0.92 18.13 -2.88
C ALA A 63 1.82 17.96 -1.64
N THR A 64 2.45 19.05 -1.19
CA THR A 64 3.54 19.00 -0.20
C THR A 64 3.13 18.60 1.22
N SER A 65 1.83 18.49 1.49
CA SER A 65 1.30 18.03 2.78
C SER A 65 0.63 16.66 2.69
N LEU A 66 0.66 16.01 1.53
CA LEU A 66 0.01 14.73 1.30
C LEU A 66 0.76 13.63 2.07
N ALA A 67 0.14 13.15 3.15
CA ALA A 67 0.70 12.16 4.08
C ALA A 67 0.22 10.73 3.79
N SER A 68 -0.95 10.60 3.15
CA SER A 68 -1.55 9.31 2.81
C SER A 68 -2.21 9.31 1.45
N LEU A 69 -2.00 8.24 0.69
CA LEU A 69 -2.57 8.07 -0.64
C LEU A 69 -3.13 6.66 -0.81
N THR A 70 -4.39 6.58 -1.22
CA THR A 70 -4.99 5.37 -1.78
C THR A 70 -5.44 5.65 -3.21
N MET A 71 -5.00 4.82 -4.16
CA MET A 71 -5.50 4.81 -5.53
C MET A 71 -5.81 3.37 -5.95
N GLY A 72 -7.00 3.16 -6.49
CA GLY A 72 -7.49 1.85 -6.87
C GLY A 72 -8.22 1.89 -8.21
N TYR A 73 -7.98 0.88 -9.05
CA TYR A 73 -8.57 0.73 -10.38
C TYR A 73 -8.27 1.91 -11.32
N ASN A 74 -6.99 2.29 -11.40
CA ASN A 74 -6.52 3.41 -12.20
C ASN A 74 -5.50 2.96 -13.26
N ASP A 75 -5.99 2.39 -14.35
CA ASP A 75 -5.14 1.91 -15.43
C ASP A 75 -4.47 3.02 -16.25
N TYR A 76 -4.87 4.27 -16.07
CA TYR A 76 -4.20 5.41 -16.71
C TYR A 76 -2.99 5.90 -15.91
N LEU A 77 -2.84 5.46 -14.66
CA LEU A 77 -1.67 5.76 -13.85
C LEU A 77 -0.48 4.91 -14.32
N THR A 78 0.49 5.53 -14.98
CA THR A 78 1.71 4.87 -15.46
C THR A 78 2.92 5.14 -14.57
N GLU A 79 2.98 6.33 -13.98
CA GLU A 79 4.00 6.76 -13.04
C GLU A 79 3.34 7.43 -11.84
N LEU A 80 3.88 7.18 -10.64
CA LEU A 80 3.48 7.85 -9.42
C LEU A 80 4.69 8.55 -8.79
N ASP A 81 4.72 9.87 -8.89
CA ASP A 81 5.78 10.68 -8.27
C ASP A 81 5.32 11.22 -6.90
N LEU A 82 5.86 10.64 -5.83
CA LEU A 82 5.63 11.06 -4.45
C LEU A 82 6.77 11.92 -3.90
N SER A 83 7.75 12.31 -4.72
CA SER A 83 9.02 12.91 -4.27
C SER A 83 8.83 14.20 -3.46
N ASN A 84 7.76 14.95 -3.72
CA ASN A 84 7.43 16.18 -3.03
C ASN A 84 6.39 16.02 -1.91
N THR A 85 5.95 14.80 -1.60
CA THR A 85 4.90 14.51 -0.63
C THR A 85 5.45 14.16 0.76
N LEU A 86 4.56 14.03 1.74
CA LEU A 86 4.86 13.52 3.08
C LEU A 86 4.64 12.01 3.21
N VAL A 87 4.21 11.30 2.16
CA VAL A 87 4.06 9.84 2.20
C VAL A 87 5.40 9.21 2.55
N PHE A 88 5.44 8.55 3.71
CA PHE A 88 6.64 7.97 4.34
C PHE A 88 7.76 8.96 4.70
N ASN A 89 7.47 10.26 4.65
CA ASN A 89 8.40 11.34 4.93
C ASN A 89 7.90 12.25 6.07
N GLN A 90 7.30 11.64 7.10
CA GLN A 90 6.82 12.32 8.30
C GLN A 90 7.67 11.91 9.50
N LYS A 91 7.98 12.89 10.36
CA LYS A 91 8.52 12.59 11.69
C LYS A 91 7.45 11.92 12.52
N LEU A 92 7.86 11.09 13.48
CA LEU A 92 6.95 10.37 14.37
C LEU A 92 5.93 11.29 15.08
N SER A 93 6.35 12.49 15.49
CA SER A 93 5.49 13.49 16.13
C SER A 93 4.37 14.00 15.22
N ASP A 94 4.62 14.01 13.91
CA ASP A 94 3.81 14.72 12.92
C ASP A 94 2.78 13.80 12.26
N ILE A 95 2.95 12.47 12.37
CA ILE A 95 1.99 11.48 11.82
C ILE A 95 0.62 11.71 12.45
N GLU A 96 -0.40 12.09 11.70
CA GLU A 96 -1.75 12.27 12.23
C GLU A 96 -2.52 10.94 12.27
N SER A 97 -3.07 10.51 13.42
CA SER A 97 -3.79 9.23 13.50
C SER A 97 -5.05 9.15 12.62
N SER A 98 -5.63 10.29 12.25
CA SER A 98 -6.80 10.39 11.37
C SER A 98 -6.49 10.17 9.89
N ILE A 99 -5.25 10.40 9.47
CA ILE A 99 -4.80 10.32 8.07
C ILE A 99 -3.83 9.16 7.89
N GLY A 100 -3.01 8.90 8.91
CA GLY A 100 -1.96 7.89 8.92
C GLY A 100 -0.69 8.34 8.21
N ASN A 101 0.10 7.35 7.83
CA ASN A 101 1.24 7.50 6.94
C ASN A 101 1.25 6.29 5.99
N THR A 102 0.37 6.33 5.00
CA THR A 102 -0.02 5.13 4.24
C THR A 102 0.03 5.32 2.73
N LEU A 103 0.47 4.28 2.02
CA LEU A 103 0.31 4.15 0.58
C LEU A 103 -0.47 2.87 0.28
N SER A 104 -1.57 2.99 -0.45
CA SER A 104 -2.37 1.85 -0.90
C SER A 104 -2.64 1.96 -2.41
N LEU A 105 -2.03 1.09 -3.20
CA LEU A 105 -2.24 1.05 -4.65
C LEU A 105 -2.79 -0.31 -5.03
N THR A 106 -3.98 -0.33 -5.65
CA THR A 106 -4.63 -1.58 -6.08
C THR A 106 -5.11 -1.52 -7.51
N HIS A 107 -5.01 -2.62 -8.26
CA HIS A 107 -5.60 -2.74 -9.59
C HIS A 107 -5.19 -1.59 -10.53
N CYS A 108 -3.92 -1.19 -10.53
CA CYS A 108 -3.39 -0.16 -11.45
C CYS A 108 -2.50 -0.85 -12.47
N GLN A 109 -3.12 -1.37 -13.55
CA GLN A 109 -2.50 -2.37 -14.42
C GLN A 109 -1.26 -1.86 -15.16
N ASN A 110 -1.18 -0.55 -15.40
CA ASN A 110 -0.12 0.08 -16.18
C ASN A 110 0.90 0.87 -15.33
N LEU A 111 0.80 0.85 -14.00
CA LEU A 111 1.75 1.54 -13.13
C LEU A 111 3.11 0.84 -13.17
N ARG A 112 4.13 1.56 -13.64
CA ARG A 112 5.50 1.04 -13.82
C ARG A 112 6.47 1.54 -12.77
N THR A 113 6.27 2.76 -12.28
CA THR A 113 7.25 3.43 -11.42
C THR A 113 6.58 4.16 -10.27
N ILE A 114 7.15 3.99 -9.08
CA ILE A 114 6.83 4.79 -7.89
C ILE A 114 8.12 5.50 -7.45
N ARG A 115 8.07 6.82 -7.27
CA ARG A 115 9.22 7.61 -6.79
C ARG A 115 8.93 8.14 -5.40
N PHE A 116 9.72 7.73 -4.41
CA PHE A 116 9.62 8.23 -3.05
C PHE A 116 10.49 9.48 -2.82
N PRO A 117 10.22 10.27 -1.76
CA PRO A 117 11.08 11.38 -1.36
C PRO A 117 12.54 10.92 -1.13
N LYS A 118 13.51 11.67 -1.67
CA LYS A 118 14.95 11.34 -1.58
C LYS A 118 15.49 11.24 -0.16
N GLN A 119 14.88 11.95 0.78
CA GLN A 119 15.23 11.96 2.20
C GLN A 119 14.00 11.60 3.04
N ALA A 120 13.27 10.57 2.61
CA ALA A 120 12.13 10.08 3.36
C ALA A 120 12.55 9.66 4.78
N GLU A 121 11.81 10.15 5.78
CA GLU A 121 11.97 9.75 7.19
C GLU A 121 11.90 8.22 7.36
N GLY A 122 11.05 7.50 6.61
CA GLY A 122 11.08 6.03 6.57
C GLY A 122 10.31 5.30 7.68
N ILE A 123 9.30 5.96 8.27
CA ILE A 123 8.32 5.35 9.17
C ILE A 123 7.05 5.01 8.38
N VAL A 124 6.69 3.74 8.26
CA VAL A 124 5.54 3.28 7.46
C VAL A 124 4.40 2.82 8.38
N TRP A 125 3.25 3.47 8.32
CA TRP A 125 2.04 2.91 8.96
C TRP A 125 1.50 1.76 8.12
N GLY A 126 1.33 1.97 6.82
CA GLY A 126 0.78 0.96 5.95
C GLY A 126 1.29 1.13 4.53
N LEU A 127 1.82 0.04 3.99
CA LEU A 127 2.02 -0.11 2.55
C LEU A 127 1.16 -1.27 2.08
N LEU A 128 0.27 -1.01 1.13
CA LEU A 128 -0.48 -2.04 0.42
C LEU A 128 -0.28 -1.83 -1.07
N LEU A 129 0.36 -2.78 -1.73
CA LEU A 129 0.49 -2.84 -3.17
C LEU A 129 -0.16 -4.13 -3.65
N GLY A 130 -1.15 -4.04 -4.51
CA GLY A 130 -1.98 -5.17 -4.92
C GLY A 130 -2.33 -5.12 -6.40
N ASP A 131 -2.08 -6.19 -7.15
CA ASP A 131 -2.46 -6.28 -8.56
C ASP A 131 -1.87 -5.12 -9.38
N LEU A 132 -0.53 -5.08 -9.44
CA LEU A 132 0.27 -4.10 -10.16
C LEU A 132 1.24 -4.82 -11.11
N PRO A 133 0.75 -5.51 -12.15
CA PRO A 133 1.56 -6.41 -12.98
C PRO A 133 2.62 -5.71 -13.85
N ALA A 134 2.55 -4.38 -14.01
CA ALA A 134 3.53 -3.59 -14.74
C ALA A 134 4.60 -2.94 -13.85
N LEU A 135 4.48 -3.04 -12.51
CA LEU A 135 5.42 -2.38 -11.60
C LEU A 135 6.81 -3.03 -11.74
N GLU A 136 7.81 -2.21 -12.05
CA GLU A 136 9.16 -2.68 -12.40
C GLU A 136 10.06 -2.77 -11.17
N GLU A 137 10.02 -1.75 -10.31
CA GLU A 137 10.87 -1.64 -9.14
C GLU A 137 10.12 -1.04 -7.96
N LEU A 138 10.43 -1.55 -6.77
CA LEU A 138 10.00 -1.01 -5.50
C LEU A 138 11.20 -0.95 -4.55
N ASP A 139 11.73 0.25 -4.32
CA ASP A 139 12.80 0.49 -3.37
C ASP A 139 12.25 0.94 -2.00
N LEU A 140 12.35 0.06 -1.00
CA LEU A 140 12.01 0.33 0.40
C LEU A 140 13.25 0.40 1.30
N GLY A 141 14.46 0.51 0.74
CA GLY A 141 15.72 0.51 1.50
C GLY A 141 15.83 1.64 2.53
N PHE A 142 15.10 2.74 2.33
CA PHE A 142 15.03 3.87 3.27
C PHE A 142 14.14 3.61 4.49
N VAL A 143 13.26 2.61 4.45
CA VAL A 143 12.31 2.33 5.54
C VAL A 143 13.03 1.62 6.69
N TYR A 144 12.88 2.17 7.89
CA TYR A 144 13.47 1.60 9.11
C TYR A 144 12.44 1.18 10.17
N ALA A 145 11.18 1.58 10.02
CA ALA A 145 10.10 1.17 10.90
C ALA A 145 8.80 0.96 10.12
N ALA A 146 8.06 -0.10 10.42
CA ALA A 146 6.79 -0.40 9.76
C ALA A 146 5.75 -0.99 10.72
N GLN A 147 4.47 -0.80 10.43
CA GLN A 147 3.38 -1.54 11.07
C GLN A 147 2.82 -2.63 10.13
N ASN A 148 2.45 -2.25 8.90
CA ASN A 148 1.85 -3.16 7.93
C ASN A 148 2.52 -3.02 6.56
N LEU A 149 2.87 -4.16 5.96
CA LEU A 149 3.46 -4.30 4.64
C LEU A 149 2.73 -5.42 3.89
N TYR A 150 2.01 -5.07 2.84
CA TYR A 150 1.25 -6.02 2.02
C TYR A 150 1.67 -5.87 0.56
N LEU A 151 2.28 -6.91 -0.01
CA LEU A 151 2.86 -6.91 -1.35
C LEU A 151 2.29 -8.07 -2.15
N MET A 152 1.23 -7.80 -2.92
CA MET A 152 0.40 -8.83 -3.54
C MET A 152 0.36 -8.64 -5.06
N GLN A 153 0.57 -9.71 -5.81
CA GLN A 153 0.47 -9.78 -7.26
C GLN A 153 1.36 -8.72 -7.93
N LEU A 154 2.67 -8.86 -7.72
CA LEU A 154 3.73 -8.00 -8.27
C LEU A 154 4.70 -8.81 -9.13
N PRO A 155 4.22 -9.55 -10.15
CA PRO A 155 4.96 -10.64 -10.80
C PRO A 155 6.24 -10.22 -11.54
N LYS A 156 6.42 -8.93 -11.82
CA LYS A 156 7.60 -8.37 -12.53
C LYS A 156 8.44 -7.45 -11.67
N CYS A 157 8.01 -7.16 -10.45
CA CYS A 157 8.63 -6.12 -9.62
C CYS A 157 9.91 -6.65 -8.99
N ASN A 158 11.01 -5.92 -9.16
CA ASN A 158 12.19 -6.09 -8.32
C ASN A 158 11.98 -5.33 -7.01
N ILE A 159 12.19 -5.98 -5.86
CA ILE A 159 11.90 -5.39 -4.55
C ILE A 159 13.17 -5.30 -3.72
N THR A 160 13.56 -4.07 -3.36
CA THR A 160 14.57 -3.80 -2.34
C THR A 160 13.88 -3.68 -0.99
N TYR A 161 14.04 -4.71 -0.15
CA TYR A 161 13.40 -4.76 1.16
C TYR A 161 14.08 -3.86 2.21
N PRO A 162 13.32 -3.38 3.22
CA PRO A 162 13.87 -2.53 4.27
C PRO A 162 14.82 -3.24 5.24
N TYR A 163 15.73 -2.46 5.81
CA TYR A 163 16.42 -2.83 7.06
C TYR A 163 15.59 -2.31 8.25
N LEU A 164 14.59 -3.09 8.65
CA LEU A 164 13.74 -2.75 9.78
C LEU A 164 14.52 -2.78 11.11
N LYS A 165 14.39 -1.68 11.87
CA LYS A 165 14.90 -1.52 13.23
C LYS A 165 13.79 -1.59 14.27
N TYR A 166 12.59 -1.13 13.93
CA TYR A 166 11.47 -1.05 14.87
C TYR A 166 10.16 -1.52 14.26
N TYR A 167 9.29 -2.05 15.13
CA TYR A 167 7.86 -2.08 14.91
C TYR A 167 7.28 -0.68 15.18
N PHE A 168 6.49 -0.16 14.25
CA PHE A 168 5.74 1.07 14.46
C PHE A 168 4.34 0.74 14.97
N ASN A 169 3.99 1.27 16.14
CA ASN A 169 2.63 1.16 16.68
C ASN A 169 1.85 2.44 16.32
N GLY A 170 1.10 2.43 15.22
CA GLY A 170 0.36 3.61 14.76
C GLY A 170 -0.70 4.11 15.75
N ALA A 171 -1.33 3.20 16.52
CA ALA A 171 -2.33 3.57 17.52
C ALA A 171 -1.72 4.35 18.70
N LYS A 172 -0.53 3.95 19.14
CA LYS A 172 0.19 4.60 20.25
C LYS A 172 1.19 5.67 19.78
N LYS A 173 1.49 5.72 18.48
CA LYS A 173 2.48 6.59 17.84
C LYS A 173 3.88 6.45 18.46
N ILE A 174 4.30 5.21 18.69
CA ILE A 174 5.61 4.87 19.26
C ILE A 174 6.35 3.87 18.37
N LEU A 175 7.67 3.89 18.48
CA LEU A 175 8.56 2.87 17.93
C LEU A 175 8.90 1.88 19.03
N GLN A 176 8.83 0.58 18.73
CA GLN A 176 9.11 -0.49 19.67
C GLN A 176 10.10 -1.46 19.05
N ASP A 177 10.98 -2.03 19.87
CA ASP A 177 11.83 -3.14 19.45
C ASP A 177 10.98 -4.38 19.12
N PHE A 178 11.50 -5.23 18.23
CA PHE A 178 10.82 -6.46 17.86
C PHE A 178 10.79 -7.45 19.04
N SER A 179 9.59 -7.97 19.33
CA SER A 179 9.36 -8.99 20.34
C SER A 179 8.19 -9.87 19.90
N VAL A 180 7.89 -10.94 20.64
CA VAL A 180 6.77 -11.85 20.32
C VAL A 180 5.44 -11.12 20.15
N ASP A 181 5.22 -10.05 20.91
CA ASP A 181 3.99 -9.24 20.84
C ASP A 181 4.09 -8.07 19.84
N ASN A 182 5.30 -7.68 19.43
CA ASN A 182 5.57 -6.55 18.53
C ASN A 182 6.20 -7.05 17.23
N GLN A 183 5.37 -7.21 16.21
CA GLN A 183 5.77 -7.70 14.88
C GLN A 183 5.16 -6.83 13.78
N VAL A 184 5.88 -6.70 12.66
CA VAL A 184 5.31 -6.10 11.45
C VAL A 184 4.35 -7.09 10.82
N PHE A 185 3.13 -6.63 10.50
CA PHE A 185 2.20 -7.42 9.70
C PHE A 185 2.72 -7.46 8.27
N PHE A 186 3.10 -8.64 7.81
CA PHE A 186 3.65 -8.84 6.48
C PHE A 186 2.87 -9.91 5.73
N ALA A 187 2.31 -9.56 4.57
CA ALA A 187 1.68 -10.52 3.68
C ALA A 187 2.17 -10.37 2.24
N VAL A 188 2.33 -11.50 1.58
CA VAL A 188 2.78 -11.58 0.19
C VAL A 188 1.94 -12.59 -0.58
N SER A 189 1.80 -12.36 -1.88
CA SER A 189 1.28 -13.37 -2.81
C SER A 189 2.37 -14.38 -3.17
N GLN A 190 1.99 -15.49 -3.79
CA GLN A 190 2.92 -16.57 -4.15
C GLN A 190 4.07 -16.08 -5.05
N ASP A 191 3.76 -15.30 -6.08
CA ASP A 191 4.76 -14.72 -7.00
C ASP A 191 5.79 -13.85 -6.28
N VAL A 192 5.37 -13.10 -5.26
CA VAL A 192 6.26 -12.26 -4.45
C VAL A 192 7.05 -13.10 -3.45
N PHE A 193 6.43 -14.10 -2.83
CA PHE A 193 7.09 -15.04 -1.92
C PHE A 193 8.23 -15.81 -2.59
N ASP A 194 8.04 -16.20 -3.85
CA ASP A 194 9.00 -17.02 -4.59
C ASP A 194 10.31 -16.27 -4.94
N MET A 195 10.34 -14.95 -4.80
CA MET A 195 11.54 -14.12 -4.99
C MET A 195 12.58 -14.37 -3.90
N GLU A 196 13.85 -14.51 -4.30
CA GLU A 196 14.95 -14.76 -3.36
C GLU A 196 15.15 -13.60 -2.35
N SER A 197 14.94 -12.34 -2.78
CA SER A 197 15.00 -11.18 -1.89
C SER A 197 13.93 -11.23 -0.79
N THR A 198 12.71 -11.66 -1.13
CA THR A 198 11.60 -11.85 -0.19
C THR A 198 11.91 -12.94 0.82
N LYS A 199 12.39 -14.11 0.37
CA LYS A 199 12.77 -15.21 1.28
C LYS A 199 13.89 -14.79 2.22
N ALA A 200 14.88 -14.05 1.74
CA ALA A 200 15.96 -13.52 2.55
C ALA A 200 15.45 -12.53 3.61
N PHE A 201 14.55 -11.62 3.23
CA PHE A 201 13.91 -10.69 4.15
C PHE A 201 13.11 -11.43 5.24
N ILE A 202 12.26 -12.38 4.85
CA ILE A 202 11.48 -13.20 5.80
C ILE A 202 12.42 -13.94 6.75
N THR A 203 13.44 -14.61 6.24
CA THR A 203 14.39 -15.40 7.05
C THR A 203 15.07 -14.54 8.10
N LYS A 204 15.41 -13.29 7.77
CA LYS A 204 16.08 -12.36 8.68
C LYS A 204 15.21 -11.93 9.86
N TYR A 205 13.91 -11.70 9.65
CA TYR A 205 13.00 -11.19 10.69
C TYR A 205 12.07 -12.28 11.25
N ARG A 206 12.22 -13.52 10.80
CA ARG A 206 11.46 -14.65 11.33
C ARG A 206 11.88 -14.94 12.76
N PHE A 207 10.93 -14.80 13.67
CA PHE A 207 11.06 -15.38 15.00
C PHE A 207 10.85 -16.90 14.92
N PRO A 208 11.64 -17.72 15.64
CA PRO A 208 11.34 -19.13 15.80
C PRO A 208 9.98 -19.25 16.48
N ASN A 209 8.97 -19.76 15.76
CA ASN A 209 7.77 -20.28 16.40
C ASN A 209 8.10 -21.71 16.85
N PRO A 210 8.15 -22.01 18.16
CA PRO A 210 8.41 -23.36 18.65
C PRO A 210 7.35 -24.38 18.21
N ASP A 211 6.16 -23.91 17.79
CA ASP A 211 5.06 -24.74 17.28
C ASP A 211 4.96 -24.76 15.75
N TYR A 212 6.00 -24.30 15.02
CA TYR A 212 5.99 -24.26 13.55
C TYR A 212 5.83 -25.66 12.94
N ASN A 213 4.71 -25.90 12.25
CA ASN A 213 4.49 -27.09 11.45
C ASN A 213 4.71 -26.80 9.95
N PRO A 214 5.77 -27.34 9.31
CA PRO A 214 6.04 -27.09 7.89
C PRO A 214 4.97 -27.66 6.92
N ASP A 215 4.11 -28.57 7.39
CA ASP A 215 3.08 -29.22 6.60
C ASP A 215 1.69 -28.54 6.70
N ASP A 216 1.53 -27.56 7.60
CA ASP A 216 0.30 -26.79 7.70
C ASP A 216 0.36 -25.59 6.73
N TYR A 217 -0.54 -25.59 5.75
CA TYR A 217 -0.65 -24.52 4.75
C TYR A 217 -1.01 -23.17 5.39
N SER A 218 -1.58 -23.15 6.59
CA SER A 218 -1.78 -21.93 7.36
C SER A 218 -0.45 -21.41 7.93
N ASP A 219 0.41 -22.26 8.50
CA ASP A 219 1.73 -21.88 9.01
C ASP A 219 2.73 -21.46 7.92
N LYS A 220 2.49 -21.89 6.67
CA LYS A 220 3.34 -21.54 5.52
C LYS A 220 3.21 -20.06 5.10
N TYR A 221 2.13 -19.38 5.50
CA TYR A 221 1.82 -18.00 5.06
C TYR A 221 1.46 -17.04 6.20
N LEU A 222 1.86 -17.33 7.45
CA LEU A 222 1.34 -16.61 8.62
C LEU A 222 2.40 -16.09 9.60
N PHE A 223 2.81 -14.83 9.41
CA PHE A 223 3.01 -13.89 10.52
C PHE A 223 1.66 -13.18 10.77
N TYR A 224 0.77 -13.80 11.55
CA TYR A 224 -0.57 -13.33 11.97
C TYR A 224 -1.45 -12.58 10.92
N LEU A 225 -2.11 -13.33 10.04
CA LEU A 225 -3.41 -13.00 9.44
C LEU A 225 -4.48 -13.37 10.46
N ARG A 226 -4.96 -12.39 11.22
CA ARG A 226 -6.35 -12.42 11.69
C ARG A 226 -7.18 -11.58 10.71
N ASP A 227 -7.98 -12.27 9.91
CA ASP A 227 -9.23 -11.78 9.29
C ASP A 227 -9.21 -10.63 8.24
N ALA A 228 -8.29 -10.63 7.28
CA ALA A 228 -8.43 -9.78 6.07
C ALA A 228 -8.85 -10.52 4.79
N TYR A 229 -8.83 -11.85 4.76
CA TYR A 229 -9.01 -12.61 3.50
C TYR A 229 -10.48 -12.75 3.04
N ARG A 230 -11.47 -12.38 3.88
CA ARG A 230 -12.89 -12.59 3.55
C ARG A 230 -13.54 -11.48 2.72
N SER A 231 -12.95 -10.29 2.59
CA SER A 231 -13.57 -9.20 1.79
C SER A 231 -13.04 -9.10 0.35
N TYR A 232 -11.88 -9.67 0.03
CA TYR A 232 -11.28 -9.59 -1.31
C TYR A 232 -11.78 -10.69 -2.28
N ARG A 233 -12.69 -11.56 -1.83
CA ARG A 233 -13.07 -12.81 -2.50
C ARG A 233 -14.24 -12.71 -3.49
N LYS A 234 -14.70 -11.51 -3.88
CA LYS A 234 -15.83 -11.40 -4.82
C LYS A 234 -15.47 -11.39 -6.31
N THR A 235 -14.20 -11.44 -6.70
CA THR A 235 -13.86 -11.35 -8.13
C THR A 235 -12.75 -12.28 -8.64
N PHE A 236 -12.28 -13.25 -7.87
CA PHE A 236 -11.33 -14.24 -8.41
C PHE A 236 -11.78 -15.66 -8.11
N ALA A 237 -12.05 -16.40 -9.18
CA ALA A 237 -12.49 -17.77 -9.18
C ALA A 237 -11.56 -18.64 -8.35
N ALA A 238 -12.15 -19.41 -7.44
CA ALA A 238 -11.51 -20.58 -6.87
C ALA A 238 -11.20 -21.54 -8.01
N ILE A 239 -9.93 -21.74 -8.33
CA ILE A 239 -9.50 -22.98 -8.95
C ILE A 239 -9.09 -23.89 -7.80
N GLU A 240 -9.94 -24.89 -7.58
CA GLU A 240 -9.68 -26.06 -6.74
C GLU A 240 -8.34 -26.68 -7.14
N TRP A 241 -7.42 -26.80 -6.19
CA TRP A 241 -6.22 -27.62 -6.36
C TRP A 241 -6.33 -28.91 -5.55
N SER A 242 -7.37 -29.70 -5.84
CA SER A 242 -7.52 -31.07 -5.30
C SER A 242 -7.33 -32.19 -6.33
N THR A 243 -6.77 -31.92 -7.51
CA THR A 243 -6.48 -32.98 -8.49
C THR A 243 -5.28 -32.60 -9.34
N LEU A 244 -4.09 -32.86 -8.82
CA LEU A 244 -2.84 -33.18 -9.54
C LEU A 244 -1.74 -33.16 -8.47
N MET A 245 -1.57 -34.31 -7.78
CA MET A 245 -0.35 -34.79 -7.09
C MET A 245 -0.72 -35.95 -6.13
N GLN A 246 -1.46 -36.94 -6.65
CA GLN A 246 -1.60 -38.30 -6.11
C GLN A 246 -1.86 -39.20 -7.34
N GLY A 247 -1.13 -40.28 -7.62
CA GLY A 247 -0.22 -41.00 -6.74
C GLY A 247 -0.96 -41.49 -5.52
#